data_AF-A0A812SJ71-F1
#
_entry.id   AF-A0A812SJ71-F1
#
_cell.length_a   1.000
_cell.length_b   1.000
_cell.length_c   1.000
_cell.angle_alpha   90.00
_cell.angle_beta   90.00
_cell.angle_gamma   90.00
#
_symmetry.space_group_name_H-M   'P 1'
#
loop_
_entity.id
_entity.type
_entity.pdbx_description
1 polymer ?
#
loop_
_entity_poly.entity_id
_entity_poly.type
_entity_poly.pdbx_seq_one_letter_code
_entity_poly.pdbx_strand_id
1 'polypeptide(L)'
;AWDLAFSWMAKEPSTHHLAMPPVILLSMLCTCLYWGWLREAGIFALSWGGLLRIGEATSALRSDLILPADVLHLQRHALIRIEEPKTRMRMARHQSAKIEQSDLVELLHLAFADLEASNRLWAQSPQTLRRRFDWVLERIGPGGATFLLSQTEDSELVRRKGRWASQRVMEIYIQEVQASVYFPSLPVELRQRIMDLAQCFAPVLAQATAWKKVGIPPSSWFAMFSAGERPYTGL
;
A
#
# COMPACT_ATOMS: atom_id res chain seq x y z
N ALA A 1 25.29 -37.88 -2.50
CA ALA A 1 24.79 -37.18 -3.71
C ALA A 1 23.86 -36.00 -3.41
N TRP A 2 23.43 -35.78 -2.15
CA TRP A 2 22.63 -34.61 -1.76
C TRP A 2 23.46 -33.43 -1.23
N ASP A 3 24.72 -33.64 -0.83
CA ASP A 3 25.58 -32.58 -0.28
C ASP A 3 26.22 -31.66 -1.35
N LEU A 4 26.24 -32.09 -2.61
CA LEU A 4 26.75 -31.29 -3.73
C LEU A 4 25.75 -30.19 -4.13
N ALA A 5 24.44 -30.44 -3.96
CA ALA A 5 23.40 -29.46 -4.24
C ALA A 5 23.37 -28.34 -3.17
N PHE A 6 23.64 -28.67 -1.90
CA PHE A 6 23.74 -27.69 -0.83
C PHE A 6 25.02 -26.83 -0.91
N SER A 7 26.14 -27.39 -1.38
CA SER A 7 27.38 -26.62 -1.56
C SER A 7 27.38 -25.69 -2.78
N TRP A 8 26.53 -25.96 -3.78
CA TRP A 8 26.29 -25.03 -4.90
C TRP A 8 25.36 -23.88 -4.51
N MET A 9 24.29 -24.13 -3.74
CA MET A 9 23.42 -23.05 -3.23
C MET A 9 24.14 -22.07 -2.28
N ALA A 10 25.23 -22.50 -1.63
CA ALA A 10 26.02 -21.63 -0.75
C ALA A 10 26.98 -20.69 -1.50
N LYS A 11 27.15 -20.86 -2.82
CA LYS A 11 28.12 -20.09 -3.63
C LYS A 11 27.49 -19.13 -4.63
N GLU A 12 26.16 -19.09 -4.74
CA GLU A 12 25.46 -18.19 -5.65
C GLU A 12 25.05 -16.91 -4.89
N PRO A 13 25.54 -15.72 -5.29
CA PRO A 13 25.15 -14.49 -4.64
C PRO A 13 23.70 -14.18 -5.02
N SER A 14 22.77 -14.53 -4.14
CA SER A 14 21.34 -14.29 -4.35
C SER A 14 21.03 -12.80 -4.21
N THR A 15 20.79 -12.14 -5.35
CA THR A 15 20.17 -10.81 -5.41
C THR A 15 18.71 -10.94 -5.03
N HIS A 16 18.37 -10.54 -3.80
CA HIS A 16 17.03 -10.63 -3.25
C HIS A 16 16.30 -9.31 -3.43
N HIS A 17 15.11 -9.32 -4.05
CA HIS A 17 14.24 -8.14 -4.13
C HIS A 17 13.89 -7.55 -2.75
N LEU A 18 13.46 -6.28 -2.72
CA LEU A 18 13.04 -5.52 -1.54
C LEU A 18 11.51 -5.20 -1.44
N ALA A 19 11.06 -5.02 -0.19
CA ALA A 19 9.69 -4.77 0.22
C ALA A 19 9.80 -3.50 1.03
N MET A 20 9.06 -2.49 0.60
CA MET A 20 9.07 -1.17 1.20
C MET A 20 8.87 -1.23 2.72
N PRO A 21 9.81 -0.72 3.53
CA PRO A 21 9.64 -0.62 4.98
C PRO A 21 8.31 0.06 5.35
N PRO A 22 7.59 -0.39 6.41
CA PRO A 22 6.31 0.19 6.82
C PRO A 22 6.38 1.71 7.03
N VAL A 23 7.51 2.23 7.52
CA VAL A 23 7.73 3.67 7.71
C VAL A 23 7.58 4.46 6.40
N ILE A 24 8.01 3.89 5.27
CA ILE A 24 7.88 4.55 3.96
C ILE A 24 6.42 4.55 3.54
N LEU A 25 5.70 3.44 3.71
CA LEU A 25 4.26 3.40 3.46
C LEU A 25 3.54 4.48 4.27
N LEU A 26 3.76 4.53 5.59
CA LEU A 26 3.12 5.51 6.46
C LEU A 26 3.45 6.95 6.04
N SER A 27 4.70 7.22 5.63
CA SER A 27 5.12 8.51 5.09
C SER A 27 4.38 8.88 3.81
N MET A 28 4.21 7.91 2.92
CA MET A 28 3.47 8.09 1.66
C MET A 28 1.99 8.36 1.92
N LEU A 29 1.36 7.55 2.78
CA LEU A 29 -0.05 7.72 3.15
C LEU A 29 -0.27 9.07 3.83
N CYS A 30 0.61 9.47 4.74
CA CYS A 30 0.59 10.79 5.36
C CYS A 30 0.70 11.91 4.32
N THR A 31 1.62 11.78 3.36
CA THR A 31 1.79 12.77 2.28
C THR A 31 0.53 12.88 1.41
N CYS A 32 -0.07 11.75 1.04
CA CYS A 32 -1.32 11.73 0.29
C CYS A 32 -2.45 12.43 1.06
N LEU A 33 -2.62 12.12 2.35
CA LEU A 33 -3.63 12.77 3.19
C LEU A 33 -3.38 14.27 3.32
N TYR A 34 -2.13 14.69 3.49
CA TYR A 34 -1.77 16.11 3.54
C TYR A 34 -2.15 16.86 2.25
N TRP A 35 -2.04 16.19 1.09
CA TRP A 35 -2.44 16.75 -0.21
C TRP A 35 -3.92 16.61 -0.54
N GLY A 36 -4.73 16.00 0.33
CA GLY A 36 -6.13 15.70 0.03
C GLY A 36 -6.34 14.53 -0.93
N TRP A 37 -5.29 13.77 -1.22
CA TRP A 37 -5.27 12.63 -2.15
C TRP A 37 -5.77 11.36 -1.45
N LEU A 38 -7.02 11.40 -1.03
CA LEU A 38 -7.65 10.36 -0.22
C LEU A 38 -7.81 9.04 -0.98
N ARG A 39 -8.09 9.10 -2.29
CA ARG A 39 -8.25 7.90 -3.13
C ARG A 39 -6.92 7.18 -3.33
N GLU A 40 -5.85 7.93 -3.54
CA GLU A 40 -4.48 7.45 -3.68
C GLU A 40 -4.02 6.78 -2.39
N ALA A 41 -4.22 7.46 -1.25
CA ALA A 41 -3.93 6.90 0.06
C ALA A 41 -4.68 5.56 0.26
N GLY A 42 -5.97 5.52 -0.07
CA GLY A 42 -6.76 4.28 0.01
C GLY A 42 -6.23 3.17 -0.90
N ILE A 43 -5.87 3.47 -2.16
CA ILE A 43 -5.34 2.46 -3.09
C ILE A 43 -3.97 1.95 -2.66
N PHE A 44 -3.09 2.82 -2.18
CA PHE A 44 -1.78 2.40 -1.66
C PHE A 44 -1.91 1.57 -0.37
N ALA A 45 -2.79 1.98 0.54
CA ALA A 45 -3.09 1.22 1.75
C ALA A 45 -3.70 -0.15 1.44
N LEU A 46 -4.63 -0.22 0.48
CA LEU A 46 -5.26 -1.47 0.07
C LEU A 46 -4.25 -2.42 -0.61
N SER A 47 -3.45 -1.88 -1.52
CA SER A 47 -2.46 -2.67 -2.26
C SER A 47 -1.41 -3.25 -1.32
N TRP A 48 -0.95 -2.46 -0.35
CA TRP A 48 0.04 -2.91 0.62
C TRP A 48 -0.56 -3.82 1.69
N GLY A 49 -1.63 -3.40 2.34
CA GLY A 49 -2.26 -4.15 3.44
C GLY A 49 -2.87 -5.46 2.96
N GLY A 50 -3.38 -5.50 1.72
CA GLY A 50 -3.95 -6.70 1.10
C GLY A 50 -2.98 -7.47 0.21
N LEU A 51 -1.72 -7.03 0.08
CA LEU A 51 -0.71 -7.62 -0.81
C LEU A 51 -1.23 -7.79 -2.26
N LEU A 52 -2.04 -6.84 -2.72
CA LEU A 52 -2.66 -6.87 -4.05
C LEU A 52 -1.69 -6.37 -5.11
N ARG A 53 -1.80 -6.92 -6.32
CA ARG A 53 -1.24 -6.24 -7.49
C ARG A 53 -1.98 -4.93 -7.69
N ILE A 54 -1.27 -3.89 -8.12
CA ILE A 54 -1.87 -2.56 -8.34
C ILE A 54 -3.03 -2.61 -9.36
N GLY A 55 -2.95 -3.51 -10.35
CA GLY A 55 -4.03 -3.76 -11.30
C GLY A 55 -5.31 -4.28 -10.63
N GLU A 56 -5.18 -5.19 -9.66
CA GLU A 56 -6.31 -5.75 -8.89
C GLU A 56 -6.96 -4.66 -8.03
N ALA A 57 -6.15 -3.85 -7.35
CA ALA A 57 -6.65 -2.73 -6.53
C ALA A 57 -7.33 -1.64 -7.36
N THR A 58 -6.80 -1.31 -8.53
CA THR A 58 -7.37 -0.27 -9.41
C THR A 58 -8.57 -0.74 -10.22
N SER A 59 -8.70 -2.05 -10.48
CA SER A 59 -9.88 -2.62 -11.13
C SER A 59 -11.02 -2.92 -10.16
N ALA A 60 -10.72 -3.06 -8.87
CA ALA A 60 -11.71 -3.41 -7.85
C ALA A 60 -12.85 -2.40 -7.76
N LEU A 61 -14.06 -2.92 -7.53
CA LEU A 61 -15.24 -2.15 -7.22
C LEU A 61 -15.40 -1.99 -5.71
N ARG A 62 -16.21 -1.01 -5.29
CA ARG A 62 -16.59 -0.86 -3.89
C ARG A 62 -17.30 -2.11 -3.35
N SER A 63 -18.07 -2.81 -4.17
CA SER A 63 -18.72 -4.08 -3.81
C SER A 63 -17.76 -5.26 -3.62
N ASP A 64 -16.50 -5.15 -4.08
CA ASP A 64 -15.47 -6.15 -3.80
C ASP A 64 -14.85 -5.95 -2.41
N LEU A 65 -14.87 -4.71 -1.90
CA LEU A 65 -14.30 -4.33 -0.60
C LEU A 65 -15.37 -4.36 0.49
N ILE A 66 -15.22 -5.25 1.46
CA ILE A 66 -16.05 -5.32 2.66
C ILE A 66 -15.32 -4.60 3.79
N LEU A 67 -15.89 -3.48 4.23
CA LEU A 67 -15.41 -2.71 5.38
C LEU A 67 -16.13 -3.14 6.67
N PRO A 68 -15.57 -2.86 7.86
CA PRO A 68 -16.28 -3.09 9.14
C PRO A 68 -17.70 -2.52 9.18
N ALA A 69 -17.90 -1.32 8.63
CA ALA A 69 -19.20 -0.66 8.59
C ALA A 69 -20.26 -1.43 7.76
N ASP A 70 -19.82 -2.21 6.76
CA ASP A 70 -20.73 -2.98 5.89
C ASP A 70 -21.32 -4.20 6.61
N VAL A 71 -20.70 -4.63 7.72
CA VAL A 71 -21.12 -5.79 8.52
C VAL A 71 -21.41 -5.41 9.97
N LEU A 72 -21.94 -4.20 10.18
CA LEU A 72 -22.32 -3.68 11.51
C LEU A 72 -21.20 -3.78 12.56
N HIS A 73 -19.95 -3.63 12.12
CA HIS A 73 -18.75 -3.73 12.95
C HIS A 73 -18.58 -5.08 13.68
N LEU A 74 -19.21 -6.16 13.19
CA LEU A 74 -18.98 -7.52 13.70
C LEU A 74 -17.53 -7.98 13.51
N GLN A 75 -16.83 -7.38 12.54
CA GLN A 75 -15.40 -7.58 12.31
C GLN A 75 -14.66 -6.25 12.29
N ARG A 76 -13.39 -6.26 12.73
CA ARG A 76 -12.50 -5.08 12.78
C ARG A 76 -11.48 -5.03 11.64
N HIS A 77 -11.63 -5.92 10.65
CA HIS A 77 -10.74 -6.03 9.51
C HIS A 77 -11.51 -5.74 8.22
N ALA A 78 -10.80 -5.38 7.15
CA ALA A 78 -11.38 -5.28 5.82
C ALA A 78 -11.09 -6.56 5.02
N LEU A 79 -12.00 -6.92 4.11
CA LEU A 79 -11.82 -8.02 3.16
C LEU A 79 -11.97 -7.48 1.75
N ILE A 80 -11.11 -7.89 0.83
CA ILE A 80 -11.21 -7.54 -0.58
C ILE A 80 -11.29 -8.81 -1.41
N ARG A 81 -12.30 -8.91 -2.26
CA ARG A 81 -12.44 -9.96 -3.27
C ARG A 81 -11.56 -9.63 -4.47
N ILE A 82 -10.78 -10.60 -4.92
CA ILE A 82 -9.90 -10.48 -6.09
C ILE A 82 -10.55 -11.26 -7.24
N GLU A 83 -11.05 -10.55 -8.25
CA GLU A 83 -11.60 -11.15 -9.46
C GLU A 83 -10.45 -11.56 -10.40
N GLU A 84 -10.38 -12.83 -10.79
CA GLU A 84 -9.40 -13.27 -11.80
C GLU A 84 -9.85 -12.85 -13.22
N PRO A 85 -8.91 -12.52 -14.12
CA PRO A 85 -9.25 -12.29 -15.52
C PRO A 85 -9.90 -13.55 -16.12
N LYS A 86 -11.01 -13.37 -16.84
CA LYS A 86 -11.97 -14.39 -17.33
C LYS A 86 -11.40 -15.54 -18.19
N THR A 87 -10.08 -15.71 -18.34
CA THR A 87 -9.43 -16.66 -19.27
C THR A 87 -8.78 -17.89 -18.65
N ARG A 88 -9.00 -18.24 -17.37
CA ARG A 88 -8.48 -19.50 -16.79
C ARG A 88 -9.56 -20.34 -16.10
N MET A 89 -10.28 -21.12 -16.91
CA MET A 89 -11.21 -22.19 -16.52
C MET A 89 -10.53 -23.38 -15.81
N ARG A 90 -9.74 -23.18 -14.74
CA ARG A 90 -9.14 -24.35 -14.06
C ARG A 90 -8.80 -24.29 -12.58
N MET A 91 -8.85 -23.16 -11.87
CA MET A 91 -8.53 -23.12 -10.43
C MET A 91 -9.47 -22.20 -9.62
N ALA A 92 -9.45 -22.37 -8.29
CA ALA A 92 -10.42 -21.85 -7.33
C ALA A 92 -10.90 -20.42 -7.61
N ARG A 93 -12.22 -20.29 -7.82
CA ARG A 93 -12.88 -19.17 -8.51
C ARG A 93 -12.85 -17.80 -7.82
N HIS A 94 -12.45 -17.73 -6.55
CA HIS A 94 -12.47 -16.49 -5.77
C HIS A 94 -11.31 -16.48 -4.78
N GLN A 95 -10.36 -15.58 -4.98
CA GLN A 95 -9.32 -15.28 -3.99
C GLN A 95 -9.76 -14.04 -3.20
N SER A 96 -9.37 -13.99 -1.93
CA SER A 96 -9.61 -12.82 -1.08
C SER A 96 -8.37 -12.47 -0.29
N ALA A 97 -8.20 -11.18 0.00
CA ALA A 97 -7.19 -10.70 0.92
C ALA A 97 -7.85 -10.04 2.15
N LYS A 98 -7.19 -10.17 3.29
CA LYS A 98 -7.62 -9.64 4.58
C LYS A 98 -6.65 -8.57 5.04
N ILE A 99 -7.18 -7.41 5.44
CA ILE A 99 -6.41 -6.29 5.96
C ILE A 99 -6.79 -6.10 7.44
N GLU A 100 -5.84 -6.30 8.35
CA GLU A 100 -6.09 -6.34 9.80
C GLU A 100 -5.57 -5.11 10.54
N GLN A 101 -4.62 -4.38 9.95
CA GLN A 101 -4.01 -3.19 10.57
C GLN A 101 -5.08 -2.10 10.73
N SER A 102 -5.36 -1.71 11.98
CA SER A 102 -6.43 -0.77 12.34
C SER A 102 -6.39 0.52 11.53
N ASP A 103 -5.22 1.13 11.43
CA ASP A 103 -5.07 2.45 10.83
C ASP A 103 -5.24 2.39 9.31
N LEU A 104 -4.87 1.26 8.68
CA LEU A 104 -5.16 1.02 7.28
C LEU A 104 -6.65 0.77 7.06
N VAL A 105 -7.29 -0.01 7.93
CA VAL A 105 -8.74 -0.26 7.86
C VAL A 105 -9.53 1.04 8.02
N GLU A 106 -9.11 1.92 8.94
CA GLU A 106 -9.69 3.25 9.11
C GLU A 106 -9.50 4.10 7.85
N LEU A 107 -8.29 4.14 7.28
CA LEU A 107 -8.03 4.86 6.04
C LEU A 107 -8.84 4.30 4.86
N LEU A 108 -9.00 2.99 4.75
CA LEU A 108 -9.84 2.37 3.73
C LEU A 108 -11.31 2.75 3.91
N HIS A 109 -11.80 2.80 5.15
CA HIS A 109 -13.12 3.30 5.45
C HIS A 109 -13.26 4.76 5.06
N LEU A 110 -12.33 5.61 5.48
CA LEU A 110 -12.29 7.03 5.13
C LEU A 110 -12.27 7.23 3.62
N ALA A 111 -11.51 6.43 2.88
CA ALA A 111 -11.42 6.56 1.43
C ALA A 111 -12.70 6.07 0.73
N PHE A 112 -13.18 4.87 1.06
CA PHE A 112 -14.11 4.12 0.20
C PHE A 112 -15.52 3.96 0.74
N ALA A 113 -15.80 4.24 2.02
CA ALA A 113 -17.11 3.96 2.63
C ALA A 113 -18.28 4.58 1.86
N ASP A 114 -18.14 5.84 1.42
CA ASP A 114 -19.21 6.60 0.74
C ASP A 114 -19.34 6.30 -0.76
N LEU A 115 -18.54 5.39 -1.32
CA LEU A 115 -18.71 4.98 -2.71
C LEU A 115 -19.97 4.12 -2.88
N GLU A 116 -20.62 4.26 -4.03
CA GLU A 116 -21.63 3.30 -4.45
C GLU A 116 -20.99 1.95 -4.80
N ALA A 117 -21.71 0.86 -4.55
CA ALA A 117 -21.25 -0.51 -4.73
C ALA A 117 -20.68 -0.81 -6.15
N SER A 118 -21.20 -0.16 -7.18
CA SER A 118 -20.81 -0.31 -8.59
C SER A 118 -19.59 0.55 -8.99
N ASN A 119 -19.18 1.51 -8.16
CA ASN A 119 -18.07 2.40 -8.47
C ASN A 119 -16.74 1.68 -8.29
N ARG A 120 -15.78 1.99 -9.16
CA ARG A 120 -14.38 1.56 -8.98
C ARG A 120 -13.77 2.27 -7.78
N LEU A 121 -12.93 1.56 -7.03
CA LEU A 121 -12.10 2.18 -5.99
C LEU A 121 -11.17 3.25 -6.60
N TRP A 122 -10.70 3.01 -7.83
CA TRP A 122 -9.95 3.98 -8.64
C TRP A 122 -10.65 4.25 -9.98
N ALA A 123 -11.16 5.47 -10.15
CA ALA A 123 -11.91 5.86 -11.36
C ALA A 123 -11.03 6.45 -12.48
N GLN A 124 -9.76 6.77 -12.20
CA GLN A 124 -8.85 7.41 -13.15
C GLN A 124 -7.99 6.36 -13.87
N SER A 125 -7.14 6.81 -14.80
CA SER A 125 -6.23 5.90 -15.51
C SER A 125 -5.11 5.38 -14.59
N PRO A 126 -4.54 4.20 -14.87
CA PRO A 126 -3.34 3.71 -14.18
C PRO A 126 -2.14 4.67 -14.29
N GLN A 127 -2.03 5.38 -15.42
CA GLN A 127 -0.95 6.35 -15.65
C GLN A 127 -1.04 7.54 -14.69
N THR A 128 -2.25 8.00 -14.36
CA THR A 128 -2.42 9.07 -13.36
C THR A 128 -1.98 8.62 -11.98
N LEU A 129 -2.30 7.38 -11.59
CA LEU A 129 -1.86 6.83 -10.31
C LEU A 129 -0.33 6.71 -10.25
N ARG A 130 0.30 6.24 -11.32
CA ARG A 130 1.77 6.17 -11.42
C ARG A 130 2.41 7.54 -11.25
N ARG A 131 1.92 8.55 -11.97
CA ARG A 131 2.44 9.92 -11.85
C ARG A 131 2.27 10.49 -10.44
N ARG A 132 1.13 10.23 -9.80
CA ARG A 132 0.90 10.65 -8.40
C ARG A 132 1.80 9.91 -7.42
N PHE A 133 2.04 8.63 -7.64
CA PHE A 133 3.01 7.85 -6.88
C PHE A 133 4.41 8.44 -7.01
N ASP A 134 4.85 8.76 -8.23
CA ASP A 134 6.15 9.40 -8.48
C ASP A 134 6.28 10.73 -7.71
N TRP A 135 5.24 11.58 -7.73
CA TRP A 135 5.22 12.83 -6.96
C TRP A 135 5.33 12.63 -5.44
N VAL A 136 4.62 11.64 -4.90
CA VAL A 136 4.73 11.30 -3.47
C VAL A 136 6.14 10.82 -3.15
N LEU A 137 6.73 10.00 -4.01
CA LEU A 137 8.10 9.50 -3.84
C LEU A 137 9.13 10.63 -3.92
N GLU A 138 8.99 11.58 -4.85
CA GLU A 138 9.84 12.77 -4.92
C GLU A 138 9.77 13.60 -3.64
N ARG A 139 8.57 13.73 -3.04
CA ARG A 139 8.37 14.47 -1.80
C ARG A 139 9.06 13.83 -0.61
N ILE A 140 8.94 12.51 -0.45
CA ILE A 140 9.62 11.79 0.63
C ILE A 140 11.14 11.73 0.38
N GLY A 141 11.57 11.67 -0.89
CA GLY A 141 12.94 11.92 -1.34
C GLY A 141 13.33 11.16 -2.62
N PRO A 142 14.21 11.74 -3.48
CA PRO A 142 14.59 11.18 -4.79
C PRO A 142 15.29 9.82 -4.74
N GLY A 143 15.80 9.40 -3.57
CA GLY A 143 16.38 8.08 -3.35
C GLY A 143 15.36 6.96 -3.09
N GLY A 144 14.06 7.28 -2.93
CA GLY A 144 13.01 6.28 -2.76
C GLY A 144 12.67 5.59 -4.08
N ALA A 145 12.23 6.34 -5.09
CA ALA A 145 11.75 5.78 -6.36
C ALA A 145 12.83 5.02 -7.15
N THR A 146 13.97 5.65 -7.41
CA THR A 146 15.03 5.08 -8.26
C THR A 146 15.71 3.88 -7.61
N PHE A 147 15.88 3.88 -6.29
CA PHE A 147 16.47 2.75 -5.57
C PHE A 147 15.46 1.61 -5.37
N LEU A 148 14.22 1.90 -4.97
CA LEU A 148 13.17 0.88 -4.85
C LEU A 148 12.89 0.18 -6.19
N LEU A 149 13.00 0.88 -7.32
CA LEU A 149 12.91 0.29 -8.67
C LEU A 149 14.14 -0.53 -9.07
N SER A 150 15.35 -0.11 -8.67
CA SER A 150 16.60 -0.81 -9.00
C SER A 150 16.83 -2.10 -8.20
N GLN A 151 16.08 -2.29 -7.12
CA GLN A 151 16.29 -3.36 -6.15
C GLN A 151 15.20 -4.43 -6.16
N THR A 152 14.35 -4.45 -7.18
CA THR A 152 13.25 -5.40 -7.30
C THR A 152 13.47 -6.36 -8.48
N GLU A 153 14.56 -7.17 -8.49
CA GLU A 153 14.74 -8.34 -9.40
C GLU A 153 15.17 -9.67 -8.70
N ASP A 154 14.65 -10.83 -9.19
CA ASP A 154 14.70 -12.29 -8.75
C ASP A 154 13.59 -13.13 -7.95
N SER A 155 13.31 -14.35 -8.45
CA SER A 155 12.00 -14.97 -8.71
C SER A 155 11.65 -16.30 -7.98
N GLU A 156 12.52 -16.87 -7.12
CA GLU A 156 12.39 -18.32 -6.78
C GLU A 156 11.65 -18.71 -5.48
N LEU A 157 11.63 -17.87 -4.44
CA LEU A 157 11.04 -18.23 -3.14
C LEU A 157 9.50 -18.05 -3.06
N VAL A 158 8.95 -17.15 -3.89
CA VAL A 158 7.52 -16.83 -4.00
C VAL A 158 6.72 -17.97 -4.66
N ARG A 159 7.40 -18.81 -5.44
CA ARG A 159 6.87 -20.01 -6.11
C ARG A 159 6.11 -20.95 -5.16
N ARG A 160 6.56 -21.08 -3.90
CA ARG A 160 6.05 -22.09 -2.96
C ARG A 160 4.82 -21.66 -2.15
N LYS A 161 4.54 -20.36 -2.03
CA LYS A 161 3.37 -19.84 -1.29
C LYS A 161 2.24 -19.29 -2.19
N GLY A 162 2.53 -18.93 -3.44
CA GLY A 162 1.62 -18.13 -4.28
C GLY A 162 0.58 -18.86 -5.16
N ARG A 163 0.71 -20.18 -5.44
CA ARG A 163 -0.15 -20.95 -6.40
C ARG A 163 -0.01 -20.55 -7.90
N TRP A 164 1.20 -20.26 -8.42
CA TRP A 164 1.37 -19.75 -9.80
C TRP A 164 2.07 -20.78 -10.72
N ALA A 165 1.60 -20.89 -11.98
CA ALA A 165 1.99 -21.97 -12.92
C ALA A 165 2.98 -21.56 -14.02
N SER A 166 3.39 -20.29 -14.17
CA SER A 166 4.43 -19.93 -15.15
C SER A 166 5.30 -18.74 -14.72
N GLN A 167 6.57 -18.82 -15.09
CA GLN A 167 7.75 -18.09 -14.60
C GLN A 167 7.76 -16.58 -14.90
N ARG A 168 6.83 -16.05 -15.69
CA ARG A 168 6.93 -14.70 -16.30
C ARG A 168 6.06 -13.61 -15.66
N VAL A 169 5.47 -13.87 -14.49
CA VAL A 169 4.53 -12.93 -13.83
C VAL A 169 4.94 -12.65 -12.37
N MET A 170 5.96 -13.36 -11.86
CA MET A 170 6.42 -13.45 -10.46
C MET A 170 7.36 -12.31 -10.01
N GLU A 171 7.26 -11.11 -10.59
CA GLU A 171 8.23 -10.04 -10.30
C GLU A 171 7.80 -9.06 -9.20
N ILE A 172 6.65 -9.27 -8.55
CA ILE A 172 6.17 -8.27 -7.58
C ILE A 172 5.62 -8.93 -6.32
N TYR A 173 6.35 -8.67 -5.23
CA TYR A 173 5.97 -8.73 -3.82
C TYR A 173 6.24 -10.03 -3.03
N ILE A 174 7.15 -9.91 -2.05
CA ILE A 174 6.96 -10.09 -0.59
C ILE A 174 8.30 -10.53 0.04
N GLN A 175 8.92 -9.67 0.86
CA GLN A 175 10.06 -10.02 1.72
C GLN A 175 10.06 -9.28 3.07
N GLU A 176 10.79 -9.81 4.07
CA GLU A 176 10.90 -9.26 5.44
C GLU A 176 12.34 -8.93 5.89
N VAL A 177 13.38 -9.27 5.11
CA VAL A 177 14.76 -9.31 5.66
C VAL A 177 15.67 -8.13 5.24
N GLN A 178 15.37 -7.41 4.15
CA GLN A 178 16.19 -6.29 3.65
C GLN A 178 15.64 -4.88 3.97
N ALA A 179 14.35 -4.75 4.31
CA ALA A 179 13.77 -3.50 4.81
C ALA A 179 14.53 -2.96 6.04
N SER A 180 15.04 -3.88 6.85
CA SER A 180 15.84 -3.60 8.07
C SER A 180 17.23 -3.01 7.77
N VAL A 181 17.77 -3.16 6.56
CA VAL A 181 19.10 -2.63 6.16
C VAL A 181 18.99 -1.35 5.33
N TYR A 182 17.91 -1.20 4.54
CA TYR A 182 17.68 -0.02 3.70
C TYR A 182 17.44 1.25 4.50
N PHE A 183 16.51 1.22 5.46
CA PHE A 183 16.17 2.44 6.19
C PHE A 183 17.39 3.02 6.93
N PRO A 184 18.25 2.21 7.60
CA PRO A 184 19.50 2.71 8.19
C PRO A 184 20.55 3.24 7.20
N SER A 185 20.53 2.85 5.91
CA SER A 185 21.55 3.28 4.93
C SER A 185 21.26 4.62 4.26
N LEU A 186 20.02 5.12 4.39
CA LEU A 186 19.63 6.44 3.87
C LEU A 186 20.36 7.59 4.58
N PRO A 187 20.60 8.73 3.93
CA PRO A 187 21.10 9.94 4.61
C PRO A 187 20.27 10.30 5.84
N VAL A 188 20.91 10.82 6.88
CA VAL A 188 20.28 11.13 8.18
C VAL A 188 19.06 12.04 8.01
N GLU A 189 19.19 13.06 7.15
CA GLU A 189 18.15 14.04 6.87
C GLU A 189 16.94 13.41 6.18
N LEU A 190 17.19 12.44 5.29
CA LEU A 190 16.14 11.70 4.59
C LEU A 190 15.42 10.73 5.54
N ARG A 191 16.17 10.02 6.39
CA ARG A 191 15.58 9.16 7.43
C ARG A 191 14.72 9.97 8.38
N GLN A 192 15.20 11.12 8.84
CA GLN A 192 14.46 11.98 9.75
C GLN A 192 13.16 12.46 9.11
N ARG A 193 13.22 12.94 7.86
CA ARG A 193 12.01 13.34 7.12
C ARG A 193 10.99 12.22 6.98
N ILE A 194 11.44 11.02 6.61
CA ILE A 194 10.57 9.84 6.49
C ILE A 194 9.96 9.50 7.86
N MET A 195 10.76 9.51 8.94
CA MET A 195 10.24 9.25 10.29
C MET A 195 9.24 10.31 10.73
N ASP A 196 9.51 11.59 10.50
CA ASP A 196 8.62 12.70 10.87
C ASP A 196 7.27 12.55 10.15
N LEU A 197 7.29 12.25 8.84
CA LEU A 197 6.07 12.01 8.06
C LEU A 197 5.32 10.76 8.54
N ALA A 198 6.03 9.66 8.80
CA ALA A 198 5.43 8.43 9.29
C ALA A 198 4.78 8.62 10.68
N GLN A 199 5.43 9.35 11.58
CA GLN A 199 4.90 9.67 12.91
C GLN A 199 3.68 10.60 12.83
N CYS A 200 3.62 11.47 11.81
CA CYS A 200 2.46 12.32 11.57
C CYS A 200 1.26 11.56 10.98
N PHE A 201 1.41 10.32 10.51
CA PHE A 201 0.33 9.61 9.85
C PHE A 201 -0.93 9.47 10.71
N ALA A 202 -0.79 8.92 11.93
CA ALA A 202 -1.93 8.70 12.83
C ALA A 202 -2.69 10.01 13.17
N PRO A 203 -2.02 11.10 13.62
CA PRO A 203 -2.74 12.34 13.89
C PRO A 203 -3.32 12.99 12.62
N VAL A 204 -2.64 12.92 11.48
CA VAL A 204 -3.17 13.41 10.19
C VAL A 204 -4.40 12.62 9.76
N LEU A 205 -4.41 11.30 9.93
CA LEU A 205 -5.57 10.45 9.65
C LEU A 205 -6.74 10.83 10.54
N ALA A 206 -6.53 10.97 11.85
CA ALA A 206 -7.57 11.37 12.79
C ALA A 206 -8.19 12.74 12.41
N GLN A 207 -7.36 13.70 11.99
CA GLN A 207 -7.83 15.01 11.55
C GLN A 207 -8.60 14.95 10.22
N ALA A 208 -8.09 14.19 9.25
CA ALA A 208 -8.77 13.97 7.98
C ALA A 208 -10.15 13.32 8.20
N THR A 209 -10.23 12.35 9.12
CA THR A 209 -11.49 11.74 9.57
C THR A 209 -12.43 12.77 10.19
N ALA A 210 -11.93 13.62 11.09
CA ALA A 210 -12.72 14.69 11.72
C ALA A 210 -13.27 15.68 10.69
N TRP A 211 -12.42 16.15 9.77
CA TRP A 211 -12.82 17.06 8.68
C TRP A 211 -13.86 16.44 7.76
N LYS A 212 -13.66 15.18 7.36
CA LYS A 212 -14.64 14.50 6.52
C LYS A 212 -15.99 14.36 7.22
N LYS A 213 -15.99 14.07 8.53
CA LYS A 213 -17.21 13.94 9.34
C LYS A 213 -18.03 15.24 9.38
N VAL A 214 -17.38 16.40 9.33
CA VAL A 214 -18.04 17.71 9.26
C VAL A 214 -18.26 18.22 7.83
N GLY A 215 -18.00 17.39 6.81
CA GLY A 215 -18.26 17.71 5.40
C GLY A 215 -17.19 18.56 4.72
N ILE A 216 -15.99 18.70 5.29
CA ILE A 216 -14.88 19.41 4.65
C ILE A 216 -14.30 18.54 3.52
N PRO A 217 -14.26 19.04 2.28
CA PRO A 217 -13.80 18.25 1.15
C PRO A 217 -12.28 18.05 1.16
N PRO A 218 -11.77 16.89 0.70
CA PRO A 218 -10.33 16.62 0.64
C PRO A 218 -9.50 17.66 -0.12
N SER A 219 -10.10 18.32 -1.12
CA SER A 219 -9.45 19.39 -1.88
C SER A 219 -8.99 20.58 -1.04
N SER A 220 -9.56 20.77 0.15
CA SER A 220 -9.20 21.88 1.07
C SER A 220 -8.11 21.50 2.06
N TRP A 221 -7.84 20.20 2.27
CA TRP A 221 -6.98 19.72 3.35
C TRP A 221 -5.55 20.27 3.27
N PHE A 222 -4.99 20.41 2.06
CA PHE A 222 -3.65 20.98 1.88
C PHE A 222 -3.54 22.40 2.42
N ALA A 223 -4.52 23.25 2.10
CA ALA A 223 -4.54 24.63 2.57
C ALA A 223 -4.73 24.69 4.09
N MET A 224 -5.61 23.84 4.64
CA MET A 224 -5.90 23.80 6.07
C MET A 224 -4.70 23.33 6.90
N PHE A 225 -4.05 22.24 6.49
CA PHE A 225 -2.83 21.79 7.14
C PHE A 225 -1.70 22.82 7.02
N SER A 226 -1.57 23.47 5.86
CA SER A 226 -0.55 24.51 5.64
C SER A 226 -0.81 25.79 6.44
N ALA A 227 -2.07 26.08 6.78
CA ALA A 227 -2.45 27.19 7.64
C ALA A 227 -2.20 26.91 9.13
N GLY A 228 -1.66 25.73 9.48
CA GLY A 228 -1.34 25.36 10.85
C GLY A 228 -2.53 24.83 11.65
N GLU A 229 -3.64 24.46 11.00
CA GLU A 229 -4.68 23.67 11.67
C GLU A 229 -4.06 22.33 12.09
N ARG A 230 -3.79 22.23 13.39
CA ARG A 230 -3.16 21.05 13.96
C ARG A 230 -4.15 19.90 13.98
N PRO A 231 -3.70 18.67 13.72
CA PRO A 231 -4.53 17.51 13.95
C PRO A 231 -5.05 17.52 15.38
N TYR A 232 -6.36 17.28 15.54
CA TYR A 232 -7.04 17.19 16.83
C TYR A 232 -6.30 16.14 17.64
N THR A 233 -5.48 16.62 18.57
CA THR A 233 -4.89 15.79 19.62
C THR A 233 -5.99 15.73 20.65
N GLY A 234 -6.75 14.63 20.66
CA GLY A 234 -7.89 14.43 21.56
C GLY A 234 -7.48 14.34 23.04
N LEU A 235 -6.95 15.44 23.57
CA LEU A 235 -6.84 15.77 24.99
C LEU A 235 -7.99 16.70 25.35
#